data_AF-A0A8J8JQA0-F1
#
_entry.id   AF-A0A8J8JQA0-F1
#
_cell.length_a   1.000
_cell.length_b   1.000
_cell.length_c   1.000
_cell.angle_alpha   90.00
_cell.angle_beta   90.00
_cell.angle_gamma   90.00
#
_symmetry.space_group_name_H-M   'P 1'
#
loop_
_entity.id
_entity.type
_entity.pdbx_description
1 polymer ?
#
loop_
_entity_poly.entity_id
_entity_poly.type
_entity_poly.pdbx_seq_one_letter_code
_entity_poly.pdbx_strand_id
1 'polypeptide(L)'
;EDCEQTIRQALAKGADRAIRVWDDALEDVDLLDVGAKTEILRAVVDREEPDLVLTGVQSGDDNWGGTGVSLAADLGIEWGAVVNHLEHDLEDGVASVRRELEGGVEELTEIELPAALTIQTGINEPRYASLRGIRQAQRKELDVHALDDLGVDEGAVEGAVTVTDMYEPESESDVTVWEGSAEETAAELGELLREKGVAP
;
A
#
# COMPACT_ATOMS: atom_id res chain seq x y z
N GLU A 1 -2.42 19.78 4.84
CA GLU A 1 -3.90 19.87 4.66
C GLU A 1 -4.51 18.63 4.00
N ASP A 2 -3.83 18.02 3.02
CA ASP A 2 -4.37 16.87 2.26
C ASP A 2 -4.53 15.58 3.08
N CYS A 3 -3.58 15.28 3.99
CA CYS A 3 -3.66 14.08 4.85
C CYS A 3 -4.92 14.07 5.74
N GLU A 4 -5.28 15.20 6.34
CA GLU A 4 -6.51 15.27 7.15
C GLU A 4 -7.74 14.99 6.28
N GLN A 5 -7.80 15.53 5.05
CA GLN A 5 -8.93 15.25 4.16
C GLN A 5 -9.07 13.74 3.90
N THR A 6 -7.96 13.05 3.61
CA THR A 6 -7.94 11.59 3.40
C THR A 6 -8.43 10.83 4.62
N ILE A 7 -7.96 11.19 5.82
CA ILE A 7 -8.41 10.58 7.08
C ILE A 7 -9.92 10.81 7.29
N ARG A 8 -10.41 12.03 7.02
CA ARG A 8 -11.84 12.36 7.13
C ARG A 8 -12.70 11.56 6.15
N GLN A 9 -12.18 11.24 4.96
CA GLN A 9 -12.88 10.37 4.02
C GLN A 9 -12.99 8.93 4.55
N ALA A 10 -11.95 8.39 5.19
CA ALA A 10 -12.00 7.08 5.83
C ALA A 10 -13.05 7.06 6.97
N LEU A 11 -13.06 8.07 7.83
CA LEU A 11 -14.07 8.26 8.87
C LEU A 11 -15.49 8.34 8.27
N ALA A 12 -15.66 9.04 7.14
CA ALA A 12 -16.95 9.18 6.46
C ALA A 12 -17.46 7.87 5.83
N LYS A 13 -16.54 6.95 5.51
CA LYS A 13 -16.82 5.60 4.98
C LYS A 13 -17.03 4.56 6.08
N GLY A 14 -16.84 4.92 7.35
CA GLY A 14 -17.24 4.10 8.48
C GLY A 14 -16.15 3.78 9.49
N ALA A 15 -14.92 4.30 9.34
CA ALA A 15 -13.92 4.15 10.39
C ALA A 15 -14.39 4.80 11.70
N ASP A 16 -14.12 4.14 12.83
CA ASP A 16 -14.63 4.54 14.15
C ASP A 16 -13.91 5.76 14.71
N ARG A 17 -12.58 5.72 14.71
CA ARG A 17 -11.68 6.79 15.18
C ARG A 17 -10.54 7.01 14.18
N ALA A 18 -9.79 8.09 14.39
CA ALA A 18 -8.63 8.41 13.59
C ALA A 18 -7.51 8.98 14.45
N ILE A 19 -6.30 8.58 14.11
CA ILE A 19 -5.05 9.08 14.66
C ILE A 19 -4.30 9.76 13.52
N ARG A 20 -3.79 10.96 13.76
CA ARG A 20 -2.87 11.64 12.85
C ARG A 20 -1.56 11.87 13.58
N VAL A 21 -0.48 11.30 13.05
CA VAL A 21 0.86 11.70 13.49
C VAL A 21 1.26 12.92 12.69
N TRP A 22 1.58 14.01 13.39
CA TRP A 22 2.04 15.25 12.76
C TRP A 22 2.96 16.03 13.69
N ASP A 23 4.09 16.46 13.15
CA ASP A 23 5.11 17.28 13.80
C ASP A 23 5.66 18.26 12.76
N ASP A 24 6.16 19.42 13.19
CA ASP A 24 6.82 20.37 12.29
C ASP A 24 8.09 19.74 11.69
N ALA A 25 8.74 18.82 12.42
CA ALA A 25 9.86 18.03 11.91
C ALA A 25 9.51 17.15 10.69
N LEU A 26 8.23 16.87 10.45
CA LEU A 26 7.77 16.09 9.29
C LEU A 26 7.41 16.94 8.07
N GLU A 27 7.37 18.27 8.19
CA GLU A 27 6.87 19.15 7.12
C GLU A 27 7.71 19.04 5.84
N ASP A 28 9.04 18.96 5.98
CA ASP A 28 10.00 18.94 4.87
C ASP A 28 10.60 17.54 4.61
N VAL A 29 10.03 16.49 5.23
CA VAL A 29 10.55 15.12 5.09
C VAL A 29 9.74 14.38 4.02
N ASP A 30 10.39 14.01 2.92
CA ASP A 30 9.75 13.25 1.82
C ASP A 30 9.27 11.84 2.25
N LEU A 31 9.72 11.36 3.42
CA LEU A 31 9.42 10.04 3.99
C LEU A 31 9.61 8.87 3.01
N LEU A 32 10.48 9.01 2.00
CA LEU A 32 10.73 7.97 1.00
C LEU A 32 11.18 6.66 1.66
N ASP A 33 12.07 6.77 2.63
CA ASP A 33 12.60 5.64 3.38
C ASP A 33 11.51 4.88 4.15
N VAL A 34 11.45 3.56 3.90
CA VAL A 34 10.47 2.68 4.53
C VAL A 34 10.74 2.48 6.02
N GLY A 35 12.00 2.59 6.47
CA GLY A 35 12.36 2.52 7.88
C GLY A 35 11.75 3.68 8.66
N ALA A 36 11.95 4.91 8.19
CA ALA A 36 11.36 6.11 8.78
C ALA A 36 9.82 6.03 8.89
N LYS A 37 9.14 5.57 7.83
CA LYS A 37 7.68 5.30 7.84
C LYS A 37 7.32 4.25 8.91
N THR A 38 8.10 3.17 8.99
CA THR A 38 7.85 2.05 9.90
C THR A 38 8.03 2.44 11.37
N GLU A 39 9.06 3.21 11.73
CA GLU A 39 9.29 3.68 13.09
C GLU A 39 8.07 4.45 13.65
N ILE A 40 7.52 5.37 12.85
CA ILE A 40 6.32 6.13 13.23
C ILE A 40 5.10 5.19 13.39
N LEU A 41 4.85 4.34 12.38
CA LEU A 41 3.67 3.47 12.37
C LEU A 41 3.74 2.42 13.48
N ARG A 42 4.93 1.89 13.77
CA ARG A 42 5.18 0.96 14.86
C ARG A 42 4.78 1.55 16.19
N ALA A 43 5.19 2.80 16.49
CA ALA A 43 4.84 3.44 17.74
C ALA A 43 3.32 3.59 17.93
N VAL A 44 2.58 3.81 16.84
CA VAL A 44 1.11 3.79 16.86
C VAL A 44 0.58 2.37 17.09
N VAL A 45 1.10 1.36 16.39
CA VAL A 45 0.64 -0.03 16.53
C VAL A 45 0.92 -0.59 17.93
N ASP A 46 2.11 -0.35 18.50
CA ASP A 46 2.48 -0.77 19.85
C ASP A 46 1.58 -0.14 20.92
N ARG A 47 1.06 1.07 20.68
CA ARG A 47 0.13 1.76 21.57
C ARG A 47 -1.31 1.25 21.43
N GLU A 48 -1.72 0.93 20.21
CA GLU A 48 -3.10 0.58 19.90
C GLU A 48 -3.39 -0.92 19.94
N GLU A 49 -2.34 -1.76 19.94
CA GLU A 49 -2.38 -3.22 20.06
C GLU A 49 -3.48 -3.88 19.18
N PRO A 50 -3.55 -3.59 17.87
CA PRO A 50 -4.56 -4.17 16.99
C PRO A 50 -4.31 -5.65 16.72
N ASP A 51 -5.39 -6.44 16.62
CA ASP A 51 -5.30 -7.82 16.15
C ASP A 51 -4.95 -7.92 14.65
N LEU A 52 -5.24 -6.88 13.86
CA LEU A 52 -5.00 -6.87 12.42
C LEU A 52 -4.66 -5.47 11.92
N VAL A 53 -3.51 -5.35 11.25
CA VAL A 53 -3.06 -4.12 10.57
C VAL A 53 -3.31 -4.28 9.08
N LEU A 54 -4.00 -3.32 8.46
CA LEU A 54 -4.25 -3.30 7.02
C LEU A 54 -3.56 -2.10 6.38
N THR A 55 -2.65 -2.36 5.44
CA THR A 55 -2.03 -1.32 4.61
C THR A 55 -2.46 -1.48 3.16
N GLY A 56 -2.22 -0.46 2.33
CA GLY A 56 -2.19 -0.68 0.88
C GLY A 56 -0.99 -1.55 0.49
N VAL A 57 -1.09 -2.24 -0.65
CA VAL A 57 0.04 -2.96 -1.26
C VAL A 57 1.21 -2.03 -1.59
N GLN A 58 0.91 -0.83 -2.09
CA GLN A 58 1.87 0.22 -2.40
C GLN A 58 1.15 1.56 -2.46
N SER A 59 1.88 2.65 -2.29
CA SER A 59 1.38 4.00 -2.51
C SER A 59 1.45 4.36 -4.00
N GLY A 60 0.63 5.30 -4.44
CA GLY A 60 0.57 5.72 -5.85
C GLY A 60 1.65 6.73 -6.27
N ASP A 61 2.49 7.16 -5.33
CA ASP A 61 3.62 8.07 -5.55
C ASP A 61 4.91 7.27 -5.80
N ASP A 62 5.52 6.74 -4.74
CA ASP A 62 6.82 6.07 -4.80
C ASP A 62 6.70 4.62 -5.27
N ASN A 63 5.54 3.98 -5.03
CA ASN A 63 5.24 2.63 -5.47
C ASN A 63 6.24 1.55 -4.97
N TRP A 64 6.87 1.76 -3.80
CA TRP A 64 7.86 0.83 -3.24
C TRP A 64 7.27 -0.46 -2.67
N GLY A 65 6.03 -0.41 -2.17
CA GLY A 65 5.32 -1.55 -1.61
C GLY A 65 5.91 -2.20 -0.35
N GLY A 66 6.91 -1.56 0.28
CA GLY A 66 7.64 -2.14 1.42
C GLY A 66 7.06 -1.85 2.80
N THR A 67 6.20 -0.83 2.96
CA THR A 67 5.82 -0.32 4.29
C THR A 67 5.11 -1.36 5.16
N GLY A 68 4.06 -2.01 4.66
CA GLY A 68 3.27 -2.95 5.47
C GLY A 68 4.05 -4.19 5.90
N VAL A 69 4.86 -4.76 5.00
CA VAL A 69 5.69 -5.94 5.31
C VAL A 69 6.86 -5.62 6.22
N SER A 70 7.45 -4.41 6.10
CA SER A 70 8.53 -3.97 6.97
C SER A 70 8.00 -3.70 8.38
N LEU A 71 6.83 -3.08 8.49
CA LEU A 71 6.13 -2.91 9.77
C LEU A 71 5.85 -4.24 10.47
N ALA A 72 5.40 -5.25 9.74
CA ALA A 72 5.19 -6.58 10.29
C ALA A 72 6.50 -7.20 10.82
N ALA A 73 7.58 -7.06 10.06
CA ALA A 73 8.90 -7.57 10.45
C ALA A 73 9.43 -6.90 11.72
N ASP A 74 9.27 -5.58 11.85
CA ASP A 74 9.72 -4.81 13.02
C ASP A 74 8.90 -5.11 14.28
N LEU A 75 7.60 -5.37 14.12
CA LEU A 75 6.71 -5.82 15.19
C LEU A 75 6.89 -7.30 15.53
N GLY A 76 7.52 -8.09 14.66
CA GLY A 76 7.68 -9.53 14.82
C GLY A 76 6.36 -10.31 14.72
N ILE A 77 5.41 -9.82 13.92
CA ILE A 77 4.08 -10.43 13.71
C ILE A 77 3.98 -11.09 12.33
N GLU A 78 3.00 -11.98 12.15
CA GLU A 78 2.77 -12.62 10.86
C GLU A 78 2.25 -11.62 9.81
N TRP A 79 2.40 -11.97 8.53
CA TRP A 79 1.96 -11.09 7.45
C TRP A 79 1.63 -11.79 6.14
N GLY A 80 0.82 -11.10 5.33
CA GLY A 80 0.48 -11.48 3.98
C GLY A 80 0.60 -10.28 3.04
N ALA A 81 1.43 -10.39 2.01
CA ALA A 81 1.52 -9.37 0.96
C ALA A 81 0.57 -9.66 -0.21
N VAL A 82 0.23 -8.61 -0.96
CA VAL A 82 -0.57 -8.66 -2.19
C VAL A 82 -1.88 -9.45 -2.01
N VAL A 83 -2.55 -9.24 -0.87
CA VAL A 83 -3.80 -9.92 -0.51
C VAL A 83 -4.94 -9.38 -1.37
N ASN A 84 -5.53 -10.24 -2.18
CA ASN A 84 -6.60 -9.90 -3.11
C ASN A 84 -7.98 -10.43 -2.67
N HIS A 85 -8.03 -11.24 -1.60
CA HIS A 85 -9.26 -11.68 -0.93
C HIS A 85 -8.98 -11.96 0.54
N LEU A 86 -9.89 -11.56 1.43
CA LEU A 86 -9.85 -11.83 2.86
C LEU A 86 -11.23 -12.35 3.29
N GLU A 87 -11.28 -13.55 3.85
CA GLU A 87 -12.50 -14.05 4.46
C GLU A 87 -12.87 -13.20 5.69
N HIS A 88 -14.16 -12.88 5.84
CA HIS A 88 -14.62 -11.99 6.91
C HIS A 88 -14.71 -12.68 8.28
N ASP A 89 -14.68 -14.01 8.28
CA ASP A 89 -14.72 -14.80 9.49
C ASP A 89 -13.28 -15.07 9.96
N LEU A 90 -12.87 -14.32 10.98
CA LEU A 90 -11.55 -14.45 11.62
C LEU A 90 -11.66 -15.40 12.83
N GLU A 91 -12.34 -16.53 12.63
CA GLU A 91 -12.53 -17.58 13.62
C GLU A 91 -11.17 -18.06 14.18
N ASP A 92 -11.14 -18.38 15.48
CA ASP A 92 -9.98 -18.92 16.18
C ASP A 92 -8.67 -18.09 16.09
N GLY A 93 -8.77 -16.80 15.74
CA GLY A 93 -7.60 -15.92 15.63
C GLY A 93 -6.77 -16.17 14.38
N VAL A 94 -7.40 -16.62 13.29
CA VAL A 94 -6.74 -16.90 12.01
C VAL A 94 -7.44 -16.12 10.89
N ALA A 95 -6.65 -15.46 10.04
CA ALA A 95 -7.10 -14.84 8.81
C ALA A 95 -6.88 -15.79 7.61
N SER A 96 -7.97 -16.19 6.95
CA SER A 96 -7.88 -16.91 5.67
C SER A 96 -7.85 -15.92 4.52
N VAL A 97 -6.75 -15.93 3.75
CA VAL A 97 -6.50 -14.97 2.68
C VAL A 97 -6.17 -15.66 1.36
N ARG A 98 -6.53 -15.00 0.24
CA ARG A 98 -5.90 -15.27 -1.05
C ARG A 98 -4.94 -14.14 -1.39
N ARG A 99 -3.78 -14.51 -1.90
CA ARG A 99 -2.77 -13.56 -2.36
C ARG A 99 -2.24 -13.91 -3.73
N GLU A 100 -1.82 -12.89 -4.44
CA GLU A 100 -1.21 -13.01 -5.77
C GLU A 100 0.31 -13.19 -5.64
N LEU A 101 0.84 -14.16 -6.38
CA LEU A 101 2.26 -14.44 -6.54
C LEU A 101 2.67 -14.24 -8.00
N GLU A 102 3.97 -14.29 -8.26
CA GLU A 102 4.53 -14.14 -9.60
C GLU A 102 3.92 -15.14 -10.60
N GLY A 103 3.77 -14.69 -11.85
CA GLY A 103 3.19 -15.51 -12.92
C GLY A 103 1.68 -15.71 -12.84
N GLY A 104 0.97 -14.91 -12.03
CA GLY A 104 -0.49 -14.98 -11.86
C GLY A 104 -0.94 -16.18 -11.02
N VAL A 105 -0.04 -16.72 -10.20
CA VAL A 105 -0.37 -17.79 -9.26
C VAL A 105 -1.11 -17.18 -8.08
N GLU A 106 -2.23 -17.76 -7.71
CA GLU A 106 -2.93 -17.41 -6.47
C GLU A 106 -2.66 -18.47 -5.40
N GLU A 107 -2.34 -18.01 -4.19
CA GLU A 107 -2.17 -18.87 -3.03
C GLU A 107 -3.31 -18.59 -2.03
N LEU A 108 -3.94 -19.67 -1.56
CA LEU A 108 -4.83 -19.63 -0.39
C LEU A 108 -4.01 -20.03 0.84
N THR A 109 -3.95 -19.16 1.84
CA THR A 109 -3.17 -19.39 3.07
C THR A 109 -3.93 -18.90 4.30
N GLU A 110 -3.56 -19.46 5.44
CA GLU A 110 -3.99 -19.05 6.77
C GLU A 110 -2.86 -18.27 7.43
N ILE A 111 -3.21 -17.22 8.20
CA ILE A 111 -2.28 -16.34 8.91
C ILE A 111 -2.81 -16.15 10.33
N GLU A 112 -2.01 -16.47 11.36
CA GLU A 112 -2.34 -16.29 12.77
C GLU A 112 -2.31 -14.81 13.15
N LEU A 113 -3.27 -14.38 13.97
CA LEU A 113 -3.34 -13.03 14.52
C LEU A 113 -2.54 -12.93 15.84
N PRO A 114 -1.87 -11.80 16.12
CA PRO A 114 -1.91 -10.54 15.36
C PRO A 114 -1.10 -10.59 14.07
N ALA A 115 -1.59 -9.90 13.02
CA ALA A 115 -0.95 -9.90 11.72
C ALA A 115 -1.04 -8.56 10.98
N ALA A 116 -0.21 -8.39 9.95
CA ALA A 116 -0.31 -7.28 9.00
C ALA A 116 -0.55 -7.78 7.57
N LEU A 117 -1.55 -7.21 6.89
CA LEU A 117 -1.88 -7.55 5.51
C LEU A 117 -1.71 -6.33 4.59
N THR A 118 -1.02 -6.52 3.47
CA THR A 118 -0.97 -5.49 2.42
C THR A 118 -2.05 -5.78 1.39
N ILE A 119 -3.00 -4.87 1.25
CA ILE A 119 -4.22 -5.08 0.48
C ILE A 119 -4.01 -4.64 -0.98
N GLN A 120 -4.21 -5.59 -1.89
CA GLN A 120 -4.17 -5.37 -3.33
C GLN A 120 -5.38 -4.53 -3.77
N THR A 121 -5.15 -3.65 -4.74
CA THR A 121 -6.23 -2.89 -5.35
C THR A 121 -7.19 -3.85 -6.06
N GLY A 122 -8.50 -3.67 -5.82
CA GLY A 122 -9.53 -4.51 -6.43
C GLY A 122 -10.01 -5.68 -5.55
N ILE A 123 -9.52 -5.81 -4.32
CA ILE A 123 -10.10 -6.76 -3.33
C ILE A 123 -11.63 -6.56 -3.16
N ASN A 124 -12.10 -5.31 -3.26
CA ASN A 124 -13.51 -4.95 -3.16
C ASN A 124 -13.80 -3.62 -3.88
N GLU A 125 -15.08 -3.24 -3.91
CA GLU A 125 -15.53 -1.91 -4.31
C GLU A 125 -15.72 -1.02 -3.05
N PRO A 126 -14.91 0.05 -2.86
CA PRO A 126 -15.04 0.92 -1.70
C PRO A 126 -16.40 1.63 -1.67
N ARG A 127 -17.09 1.52 -0.53
CA ARG A 127 -18.40 2.15 -0.36
C ARG A 127 -18.34 3.68 -0.47
N TYR A 128 -19.41 4.28 -0.98
CA TYR A 128 -19.58 5.74 -0.99
C TYR A 128 -19.96 6.27 0.38
N ALA A 129 -19.44 7.46 0.72
CA ALA A 129 -19.85 8.16 1.93
C ALA A 129 -21.13 8.96 1.67
N SER A 130 -22.12 8.83 2.56
CA SER A 130 -23.34 9.66 2.49
C SER A 130 -23.06 11.11 2.93
N LEU A 131 -23.86 12.08 2.48
CA LEU A 131 -23.77 13.47 2.96
C LEU A 131 -23.91 13.59 4.50
N ARG A 132 -24.66 12.68 5.13
CA ARG A 132 -24.73 12.61 6.60
C ARG A 132 -23.41 12.11 7.19
N GLY A 133 -22.84 11.05 6.61
CA GLY A 133 -21.55 10.48 7.03
C GLY A 133 -20.41 11.49 6.93
N ILE A 134 -20.33 12.23 5.81
CA ILE A 134 -19.33 13.28 5.60
C ILE A 134 -19.42 14.36 6.71
N ARG A 135 -20.63 14.85 7.00
CA ARG A 135 -20.83 15.85 8.07
C ARG A 135 -20.53 15.33 9.46
N GLN A 136 -20.76 14.04 9.72
CA GLN A 136 -20.39 13.40 10.99
C GLN A 136 -18.87 13.26 11.10
N ALA A 137 -18.20 12.82 10.04
CA ALA A 137 -16.74 12.66 10.00
C ALA A 137 -15.98 13.97 10.25
N GLN A 138 -16.47 15.10 9.72
CA GLN A 138 -15.92 16.44 9.99
C GLN A 138 -15.98 16.85 11.47
N ARG A 139 -16.88 16.23 12.25
CA ARG A 139 -17.06 16.53 13.68
C ARG A 139 -16.43 15.49 14.61
N LYS A 140 -16.05 14.32 14.08
CA LYS A 140 -15.34 13.31 14.86
C LYS A 140 -14.02 13.90 15.34
N GLU A 141 -13.57 13.46 16.50
CA GLU A 141 -12.24 13.78 16.99
C GLU A 141 -11.19 13.24 16.01
N LEU A 142 -10.16 14.05 15.76
CA LEU A 142 -8.94 13.63 15.11
C LEU A 142 -7.87 13.69 16.18
N ASP A 143 -7.42 12.53 16.65
CA ASP A 143 -6.44 12.44 17.73
C ASP A 143 -5.06 12.68 17.12
N VAL A 144 -4.47 13.84 17.41
CA VAL A 144 -3.21 14.28 16.80
C VAL A 144 -2.08 14.09 17.81
N HIS A 145 -1.06 13.32 17.41
CA HIS A 145 0.16 13.11 18.20
C HIS A 145 1.37 13.67 17.47
N ALA A 146 2.24 14.36 18.19
CA ALA A 146 3.59 14.69 17.74
C ALA A 146 4.49 13.45 17.79
N LEU A 147 5.72 13.53 17.26
CA LEU A 147 6.68 12.40 17.33
C LEU A 147 7.03 12.07 18.79
N ASP A 148 7.27 13.10 19.60
CA ASP A 148 7.59 12.98 21.03
C ASP A 148 6.46 12.33 21.84
N ASP A 149 5.19 12.56 21.48
CA ASP A 149 4.03 11.94 22.15
C ASP A 149 4.00 10.42 21.96
N LEU A 150 4.68 9.92 20.92
CA LEU A 150 4.83 8.51 20.58
C LEU A 150 6.21 7.95 20.97
N GLY A 151 7.10 8.79 21.53
CA GLY A 151 8.47 8.41 21.87
C GLY A 151 9.36 8.14 20.65
N VAL A 152 9.02 8.71 19.49
CA VAL A 152 9.81 8.61 18.25
C VAL A 152 10.77 9.80 18.20
N ASP A 153 12.05 9.54 18.01
CA ASP A 153 13.08 10.58 17.88
C ASP A 153 12.95 11.30 16.53
N GLU A 154 13.09 12.62 16.50
CA GLU A 154 13.05 13.40 15.25
C GLU A 154 14.13 12.95 14.25
N GLY A 155 15.29 12.48 14.70
CA GLY A 155 16.33 11.93 13.84
C GLY A 155 15.97 10.56 13.25
N ALA A 156 15.02 9.83 13.82
CA ALA A 156 14.57 8.55 13.28
C ALA A 156 13.75 8.71 11.99
N VAL A 157 13.22 9.92 11.73
CA VAL A 157 12.46 10.22 10.50
C VAL A 157 13.34 10.79 9.39
N GLU A 158 14.61 11.11 9.69
CA GLU A 158 15.63 11.43 8.68
C GLU A 158 16.02 10.15 7.92
N GLY A 159 15.26 9.84 6.88
CA GLY A 159 15.45 8.63 6.07
C GLY A 159 16.86 8.52 5.45
N ALA A 160 17.34 7.30 5.26
CA ALA A 160 18.63 7.03 4.62
C ALA A 160 18.62 7.20 3.09
N VAL A 161 17.44 7.47 2.51
CA VAL A 161 17.23 7.59 1.06
C VAL A 161 16.83 9.02 0.71
N THR A 162 17.48 9.56 -0.31
CA THR A 162 17.18 10.89 -0.86
C THR A 162 17.06 10.79 -2.37
N VAL A 163 16.02 11.43 -2.93
CA VAL A 163 15.90 11.59 -4.38
C VAL A 163 16.99 12.56 -4.84
N THR A 164 17.80 12.11 -5.80
CA THR A 164 18.86 12.94 -6.39
C THR A 164 18.34 13.71 -7.60
N ASP A 165 17.72 13.00 -8.54
CA ASP A 165 17.17 13.57 -9.77
C ASP A 165 15.95 12.77 -10.24
N MET A 166 15.00 13.44 -10.89
CA MET A 166 13.87 12.83 -11.60
C MET A 166 13.80 13.41 -13.01
N TYR A 167 13.57 12.54 -14.00
CA TYR A 167 13.45 12.93 -15.40
C TYR A 167 12.38 12.10 -16.09
N GLU A 168 11.77 12.68 -17.12
CA GLU A 168 10.83 11.96 -17.97
C GLU A 168 11.60 10.90 -18.77
N PRO A 169 11.15 9.63 -18.77
CA PRO A 169 11.83 8.59 -19.52
C PRO A 169 11.74 8.89 -21.01
N GLU A 170 12.88 8.94 -21.70
CA GLU A 170 12.93 8.99 -23.16
C GLU A 170 12.36 7.68 -23.71
N SER A 171 11.13 7.72 -24.24
CA SER A 171 10.50 6.56 -24.85
C SER A 171 10.72 6.60 -26.35
N GLU A 172 11.60 5.74 -26.85
CA GLU A 172 11.66 5.40 -28.27
C GLU A 172 10.68 4.25 -28.54
N SER A 173 9.71 4.46 -29.44
CA SER A 173 8.79 3.41 -29.87
C SER A 173 9.07 3.03 -31.32
N ASP A 174 9.54 1.80 -31.52
CA ASP A 174 9.63 1.18 -32.84
C ASP A 174 8.26 0.59 -33.20
N VAL A 175 7.48 1.32 -34.00
CA VAL A 175 6.18 0.83 -34.48
C VAL A 175 6.35 0.12 -35.81
N THR A 176 6.05 -1.17 -35.84
CA THR A 176 5.94 -1.94 -37.09
C THR A 176 4.47 -2.05 -37.48
N VAL A 177 4.11 -1.57 -38.67
CA VAL A 177 2.77 -1.75 -39.25
C VAL A 177 2.87 -2.83 -40.32
N TRP A 178 2.19 -3.94 -40.11
CA TRP A 178 2.15 -5.04 -41.07
C TRP A 178 0.97 -4.90 -42.03
N GLU A 179 1.21 -5.24 -43.30
CA GLU A 179 0.20 -5.27 -44.35
C GLU A 179 0.12 -6.68 -44.92
N GLY A 180 -1.09 -7.21 -45.14
CA GLY A 180 -1.26 -8.54 -45.71
C GLY A 180 -2.44 -9.29 -45.13
N SER A 181 -2.46 -10.60 -45.38
CA SER A 181 -3.44 -11.49 -44.76
C SER A 181 -3.11 -11.73 -43.28
N ALA A 182 -4.13 -12.11 -42.50
CA ALA A 182 -3.94 -12.40 -41.08
C ALA A 182 -2.89 -13.50 -40.81
N GLU A 183 -2.75 -14.47 -41.73
CA GLU A 183 -1.80 -15.57 -41.60
C GLU A 183 -0.35 -15.08 -41.77
N GLU A 184 -0.10 -14.22 -42.75
CA GLU A 184 1.23 -13.63 -43.00
C GLU A 184 1.66 -12.74 -41.83
N THR A 185 0.80 -11.80 -41.43
CA THR A 185 1.13 -10.86 -40.36
C THR A 185 1.29 -11.55 -39.00
N ALA A 186 0.56 -12.65 -38.75
CA ALA A 186 0.73 -13.44 -37.53
C ALA A 186 2.07 -14.19 -37.51
N ALA A 187 2.55 -14.67 -38.65
CA ALA A 187 3.86 -15.32 -38.76
C ALA A 187 4.99 -14.31 -38.52
N GLU A 188 4.91 -13.12 -39.14
CA GLU A 188 5.88 -12.03 -38.96
C GLU A 188 5.94 -11.54 -37.51
N LEU A 189 4.78 -11.34 -36.87
CA LEU A 189 4.71 -11.03 -35.44
C LEU A 189 5.36 -12.13 -34.60
N GLY A 190 5.08 -13.39 -34.89
CA GLY A 190 5.65 -14.52 -34.17
C GLY A 190 7.18 -14.61 -34.29
N GLU A 191 7.74 -14.26 -35.44
CA GLU A 191 9.19 -14.18 -35.64
C GLU A 191 9.80 -13.00 -34.85
N LEU A 192 9.19 -11.81 -34.93
CA LEU A 192 9.63 -10.64 -34.20
C LEU A 192 9.62 -10.88 -32.67
N LEU A 193 8.56 -11.51 -32.14
CA LEU A 193 8.45 -11.80 -30.71
C LEU A 193 9.54 -12.76 -30.23
N ARG A 194 9.94 -13.75 -31.05
CA ARG A 194 11.05 -14.66 -30.74
C ARG A 194 12.39 -13.94 -30.79
N GLU A 195 12.61 -13.12 -31.81
CA GLU A 195 13.84 -12.30 -31.92
C GLU A 195 14.01 -11.37 -30.72
N LYS A 196 12.91 -10.76 -30.27
CA LYS A 196 12.89 -9.89 -29.09
C LYS A 196 12.91 -10.64 -27.75
N GLY A 197 12.88 -11.97 -27.75
CA GLY A 197 12.90 -12.79 -26.54
C GLY A 197 11.62 -12.69 -25.69
N VAL A 198 10.51 -12.23 -26.27
CA VAL A 198 9.21 -12.08 -25.60
C VAL A 198 8.43 -13.41 -25.63
N ALA A 199 8.68 -14.25 -26.63
CA ALA A 199 8.08 -15.58 -26.76
C ALA A 199 9.16 -16.65 -27.01
N PRO A 200 8.98 -17.89 -26.53
CA PRO A 200 9.87 -19.01 -26.83
C PRO A 200 9.83 -19.46 -28.30
#